data_AF-A0A078MI08-F1
#
_entry.id   AF-A0A078MI08-F1
#
_cell.length_a   1.000
_cell.length_b   1.000
_cell.length_c   1.000
_cell.angle_alpha   90.00
_cell.angle_beta   90.00
_cell.angle_gamma   90.00
#
_symmetry.space_group_name_H-M   'P 1'
#
loop_
_entity.id
_entity.type
_entity.pdbx_description
1 polymer ?
#
loop_
_entity_poly.entity_id
_entity_poly.type
_entity_poly.pdbx_seq_one_letter_code
_entity_poly.pdbx_strand_id
1 'polypeptide(L)'
;MLEQVKGEDSLFLVNDTSLTRFLQLEQQLREATLIITEEEYEYFKKQMALDLWMLLTRDTQDLIEHTENRMIFMVRAFFLDQFKTDPSLPAMQVEGKRDDRLAFLYAIYVVATFSDAIDRFRGDTEDLDKTLNRIAEYQHRDLASLFDASYQMIEAYPREFVLIQREVIEVVAKLFASNQRVIHAQTRQLMKEARAIYQAIYRSEETIS
;
A
#
# COMPACT_ATOMS: atom_id res chain seq x y z
N MET A 1 -20.97 -2.68 7.44
CA MET A 1 -19.79 -2.53 8.31
C MET A 1 -18.59 -2.78 7.43
N LEU A 2 -17.81 -1.74 7.14
CA LEU A 2 -16.58 -1.87 6.35
C LEU A 2 -15.61 -2.78 7.11
N GLU A 3 -14.98 -3.71 6.40
CA GLU A 3 -13.91 -4.53 6.94
C GLU A 3 -12.77 -3.62 7.42
N GLN A 4 -12.48 -3.70 8.72
CA GLN A 4 -11.37 -2.97 9.31
C GLN A 4 -10.07 -3.65 8.87
N VAL A 5 -9.09 -2.86 8.44
CA VAL A 5 -7.73 -3.35 8.23
C VAL A 5 -7.25 -3.99 9.53
N LYS A 6 -6.76 -5.21 9.47
CA LYS A 6 -6.17 -5.87 10.63
C LYS A 6 -4.65 -5.76 10.54
N GLY A 7 -4.00 -5.61 11.70
CA GLY A 7 -2.54 -5.55 11.78
C GLY A 7 -1.87 -6.86 11.33
N GLU A 8 -2.56 -7.98 11.47
CA GLU A 8 -2.09 -9.31 11.04
C GLU A 8 -1.91 -9.44 9.53
N ASP A 9 -2.55 -8.59 8.73
CA ASP A 9 -2.44 -8.64 7.27
C ASP A 9 -1.33 -7.75 6.71
N SER A 10 -0.61 -6.99 7.55
CA SER A 10 0.48 -6.09 7.17
C SER A 10 1.74 -6.86 6.78
N LEU A 11 2.55 -6.33 5.87
CA LEU A 11 3.88 -6.86 5.56
C LEU A 11 4.88 -6.64 6.69
N PHE A 12 4.58 -5.72 7.61
CA PHE A 12 5.34 -5.46 8.83
C PHE A 12 4.57 -5.90 10.07
N LEU A 13 5.28 -6.23 11.16
CA LEU A 13 4.65 -6.42 12.46
C LEU A 13 4.08 -5.08 12.95
N VAL A 14 2.75 -5.03 13.08
CA VAL A 14 2.02 -3.85 13.56
C VAL A 14 1.41 -4.17 14.92
N ASN A 15 1.78 -3.38 15.94
CA ASN A 15 1.14 -3.47 17.25
C ASN A 15 -0.17 -2.66 17.30
N ASP A 16 -1.00 -2.95 18.30
CA ASP A 16 -2.32 -2.33 18.47
C ASP A 16 -2.28 -0.80 18.50
N THR A 17 -1.24 -0.23 19.12
CA THR A 17 -1.06 1.23 19.18
C THR A 17 -0.88 1.83 17.78
N SER A 18 -0.04 1.20 16.94
CA SER A 18 0.23 1.67 15.58
C SER A 18 -0.98 1.48 14.68
N LEU A 19 -1.66 0.34 14.79
CA LEU A 19 -2.89 0.06 14.05
C LEU A 19 -3.99 1.07 14.42
N THR A 20 -4.21 1.29 15.72
CA THR A 20 -5.19 2.26 16.22
C THR A 20 -4.88 3.66 15.70
N ARG A 21 -3.60 4.06 15.72
CA ARG A 21 -3.19 5.38 15.21
C ARG A 21 -3.45 5.52 13.71
N PHE A 22 -3.13 4.50 12.91
CA PHE A 22 -3.42 4.50 11.48
C PHE A 22 -4.93 4.63 11.20
N LEU A 23 -5.77 3.86 11.92
CA LEU A 23 -7.22 3.94 11.77
C LEU A 23 -7.79 5.31 12.18
N GLN A 24 -7.23 5.93 13.23
CA GLN A 24 -7.59 7.30 13.61
C GLN A 24 -7.23 8.33 12.52
N LEU A 25 -6.09 8.17 11.86
CA LEU A 25 -5.69 9.06 10.75
C LEU A 25 -6.63 8.92 9.55
N GLU A 26 -7.07 7.69 9.26
CA GLU A 26 -8.07 7.42 8.21
C GLU A 26 -9.41 8.09 8.52
N GLN A 27 -9.86 7.98 9.78
CA GLN A 27 -11.07 8.65 10.25
C GLN A 27 -10.94 10.18 10.19
N GLN A 28 -9.83 10.75 10.68
CA GLN A 28 -9.57 12.20 10.66
C GLN A 28 -9.60 12.75 9.23
N LEU A 29 -8.99 12.04 8.27
CA LEU A 29 -9.00 12.47 6.89
C LEU A 29 -10.40 12.43 6.26
N ARG A 30 -11.20 11.42 6.56
CA ARG A 30 -12.61 11.33 6.11
C ARG A 30 -13.45 12.48 6.66
N GLU A 31 -13.24 12.82 7.94
CA GLU A 31 -13.94 13.92 8.59
C GLU A 31 -13.53 15.28 8.01
N ALA A 32 -12.25 15.42 7.63
CA ALA A 32 -11.69 16.66 7.10
C ALA A 32 -11.83 16.83 5.58
N THR A 33 -12.08 15.76 4.82
CA THR A 33 -12.16 15.79 3.36
C THR A 33 -13.35 15.01 2.81
N LEU A 34 -14.15 15.64 1.95
CA LEU A 34 -15.11 14.96 1.06
C LEU A 34 -14.42 14.35 -0.19
N ILE A 35 -13.09 14.30 -0.20
CA ILE A 35 -12.29 14.17 -1.43
C ILE A 35 -11.99 12.71 -1.78
N ILE A 36 -12.01 11.79 -0.81
CA ILE A 36 -11.76 10.37 -1.06
C ILE A 36 -13.06 9.61 -0.85
N THR A 37 -13.70 9.20 -1.94
CA THR A 37 -14.91 8.39 -1.86
C THR A 37 -14.57 7.00 -1.35
N GLU A 38 -15.43 6.40 -0.51
CA GLU A 38 -15.21 5.05 0.03
C GLU A 38 -15.04 3.99 -1.07
N GLU A 39 -15.68 4.22 -2.22
CA GLU A 39 -15.67 3.31 -3.38
C GLU A 39 -14.28 3.21 -4.04
N GLU A 40 -13.42 4.23 -3.89
CA GLU A 40 -12.08 4.24 -4.51
C GLU A 40 -11.02 3.51 -3.68
N TYR A 41 -11.35 3.13 -2.44
CA TYR A 41 -10.40 2.64 -1.43
C TYR A 41 -10.67 1.18 -1.03
N GLU A 42 -10.45 0.28 -1.99
CA GLU A 42 -10.46 -1.18 -1.79
C GLU A 42 -9.56 -1.62 -0.62
N TYR A 43 -9.93 -2.70 0.06
CA TYR A 43 -9.24 -3.23 1.23
C TYR A 43 -7.71 -3.43 1.00
N PHE A 44 -7.32 -3.87 -0.19
CA PHE A 44 -5.91 -4.00 -0.58
C PHE A 44 -5.14 -2.67 -0.56
N LYS A 45 -5.77 -1.58 -1.05
CA LYS A 45 -5.17 -0.24 -1.05
C LYS A 45 -4.94 0.27 0.37
N LYS A 46 -5.86 -0.04 1.29
CA LYS A 46 -5.71 0.29 2.72
C LYS A 46 -4.54 -0.44 3.37
N GLN A 47 -4.39 -1.74 3.09
CA GLN A 47 -3.25 -2.52 3.60
C GLN A 47 -1.91 -2.00 3.05
N MET A 48 -1.86 -1.70 1.76
CA MET A 48 -0.66 -1.13 1.15
C MET A 48 -0.33 0.26 1.72
N ALA A 49 -1.35 1.07 2.01
CA ALA A 49 -1.17 2.35 2.68
C ALA A 49 -0.66 2.18 4.13
N LEU A 50 -1.13 1.16 4.87
CA LEU A 50 -0.58 0.82 6.19
C LEU A 50 0.89 0.41 6.09
N ASP A 51 1.26 -0.44 5.14
CA ASP A 51 2.64 -0.87 4.92
C ASP A 51 3.56 0.32 4.61
N LEU A 52 3.12 1.21 3.71
CA LEU A 52 3.86 2.42 3.36
C LEU A 52 3.94 3.40 4.53
N TRP A 53 2.86 3.58 5.28
CA TRP A 53 2.86 4.46 6.44
C TRP A 53 3.82 3.96 7.52
N MET A 54 3.85 2.65 7.79
CA MET A 54 4.85 2.03 8.67
C MET A 54 6.27 2.27 8.16
N LEU A 55 6.52 2.07 6.85
CA LEU A 55 7.82 2.32 6.22
C LEU A 55 8.29 3.79 6.37
N LEU A 56 7.33 4.73 6.34
CA LEU A 56 7.61 6.17 6.41
C LEU A 56 7.78 6.70 7.83
N THR A 57 7.12 6.08 8.81
CA THR A 57 7.07 6.57 10.21
C THR A 57 8.02 5.85 11.15
N ARG A 58 8.55 4.69 10.78
CA ARG A 58 9.45 3.87 11.62
C ARG A 58 10.89 3.91 11.15
N ASP A 59 11.81 3.68 12.07
CA ASP A 59 13.20 3.39 11.71
C ASP A 59 13.29 2.01 11.06
N THR A 60 14.14 1.88 10.03
CA THR A 60 14.30 0.62 9.29
C THR A 60 14.73 -0.54 10.19
N GLN A 61 15.43 -0.25 11.29
CA GLN A 61 15.85 -1.26 12.27
C GLN A 61 14.70 -1.79 13.13
N ASP A 62 13.63 -1.01 13.28
CA ASP A 62 12.44 -1.37 14.06
C ASP A 62 11.33 -1.99 13.18
N LEU A 63 11.51 -1.97 11.86
CA LEU A 63 10.60 -2.56 10.88
C LEU A 63 10.90 -4.05 10.72
N ILE A 64 10.17 -4.87 11.47
CA ILE A 64 10.23 -6.33 11.35
C ILE A 64 9.22 -6.77 10.29
N GLU A 65 9.70 -7.38 9.21
CA GLU A 65 8.85 -7.92 8.15
C GLU A 65 8.21 -9.26 8.57
N HIS A 66 6.93 -9.44 8.24
CA HIS A 66 6.21 -10.69 8.41
C HIS A 66 6.45 -11.60 7.19
N THR A 67 7.44 -12.50 7.30
CA THR A 67 7.91 -13.33 6.19
C THR A 67 6.79 -14.09 5.47
N GLU A 68 5.82 -14.63 6.22
CA GLU A 68 4.67 -15.35 5.65
C GLU A 68 3.79 -14.41 4.80
N ASN A 69 3.36 -13.28 5.34
CA ASN A 69 2.59 -12.28 4.58
C ASN A 69 3.33 -11.78 3.35
N ARG A 70 4.66 -11.67 3.40
CA ARG A 70 5.47 -11.32 2.23
C ARG A 70 5.40 -12.37 1.12
N MET A 71 5.26 -13.65 1.47
CA MET A 71 5.05 -14.75 0.52
C MET A 71 3.59 -14.86 0.03
N ILE A 72 2.64 -14.46 0.86
CA ILE A 72 1.21 -14.48 0.52
C ILE A 72 0.87 -13.33 -0.42
N PHE A 73 1.34 -12.13 -0.09
CA PHE A 73 1.04 -10.88 -0.78
C PHE A 73 2.25 -10.41 -1.60
N MET A 74 2.77 -11.27 -2.48
CA MET A 74 4.01 -11.01 -3.22
C MET A 74 3.91 -9.78 -4.12
N VAL A 75 2.74 -9.50 -4.69
CA VAL A 75 2.50 -8.29 -5.49
C VAL A 75 2.67 -7.02 -4.64
N ARG A 76 2.12 -7.00 -3.41
CA ARG A 76 2.25 -5.88 -2.48
C ARG A 76 3.70 -5.71 -2.01
N ALA A 77 4.37 -6.82 -1.70
CA ALA A 77 5.79 -6.85 -1.34
C ALA A 77 6.67 -6.30 -2.48
N PHE A 78 6.38 -6.70 -3.72
CA PHE A 78 7.07 -6.20 -4.91
C PHE A 78 6.95 -4.68 -5.03
N PHE A 79 5.73 -4.12 -4.92
CA PHE A 79 5.55 -2.67 -5.00
C PHE A 79 6.29 -1.92 -3.90
N LEU A 80 6.24 -2.44 -2.67
CA LEU A 80 6.95 -1.86 -1.55
C LEU A 80 8.48 -1.86 -1.80
N ASP A 81 9.02 -2.93 -2.35
CA ASP A 81 10.44 -2.99 -2.73
C ASP A 81 10.78 -2.03 -3.87
N GLN A 82 9.91 -1.87 -4.87
CA GLN A 82 10.12 -0.86 -5.91
C GLN A 82 10.13 0.55 -5.30
N PHE A 83 9.21 0.85 -4.38
CA PHE A 83 9.17 2.13 -3.70
C PHE A 83 10.41 2.38 -2.82
N LYS A 84 10.96 1.32 -2.20
CA LYS A 84 12.24 1.40 -1.46
C LYS A 84 13.42 1.89 -2.34
N THR A 85 13.31 1.79 -3.67
CA THR A 85 14.31 2.32 -4.61
C THR A 85 14.08 3.76 -5.06
N ASP A 86 12.94 4.38 -4.69
CA ASP A 86 12.65 5.76 -5.08
C ASP A 86 13.62 6.73 -4.36
N PRO A 87 14.35 7.60 -5.09
CA PRO A 87 15.27 8.56 -4.49
C PRO A 87 14.63 9.56 -3.52
N SER A 88 13.30 9.68 -3.56
CA SER A 88 12.52 10.60 -2.72
C SER A 88 12.21 10.01 -1.35
N LEU A 89 12.30 8.68 -1.19
CA LEU A 89 11.96 7.98 0.05
C LEU A 89 12.70 8.53 1.29
N PRO A 90 14.03 8.77 1.28
CA PRO A 90 14.72 9.27 2.46
C PRO A 90 14.16 10.61 2.96
N ALA A 91 13.79 11.51 2.04
CA ALA A 91 13.19 12.79 2.40
C ALA A 91 11.77 12.60 2.99
N MET A 92 10.98 11.69 2.41
CA MET A 92 9.65 11.33 2.92
C MET A 92 9.73 10.71 4.31
N GLN A 93 10.72 9.86 4.59
CA GLN A 93 10.92 9.26 5.91
C GLN A 93 11.33 10.29 6.96
N VAL A 94 12.21 11.24 6.61
CA VAL A 94 12.61 12.32 7.53
C VAL A 94 11.40 13.16 7.93
N GLU A 95 10.53 13.48 6.98
CA GLU A 95 9.30 14.24 7.24
C GLU A 95 8.26 13.39 7.97
N GLY A 96 8.05 12.14 7.54
CA GLY A 96 7.05 11.24 8.08
C GLY A 96 7.30 10.81 9.52
N LYS A 97 8.57 10.67 9.92
CA LYS A 97 8.95 10.44 11.33
C LYS A 97 8.66 11.63 12.23
N ARG A 98 8.64 12.85 11.67
CA ARG A 98 8.31 14.07 12.40
C ARG A 98 6.80 14.31 12.45
N ASP A 99 6.09 13.89 11.42
CA ASP A 99 4.66 14.09 11.26
C ASP A 99 4.00 12.88 10.58
N ASP A 100 3.27 12.11 11.39
CA ASP A 100 2.62 10.89 10.95
C ASP A 100 1.37 11.13 10.09
N ARG A 101 0.73 12.31 10.19
CA ARG A 101 -0.37 12.72 9.30
C ARG A 101 0.14 12.99 7.91
N LEU A 102 1.28 13.67 7.78
CA LEU A 102 1.94 13.87 6.49
C LEU A 102 2.42 12.55 5.90
N ALA A 103 2.97 11.65 6.72
CA ALA A 103 3.32 10.29 6.29
C ALA A 103 2.11 9.52 5.76
N PHE A 104 0.95 9.67 6.40
CA PHE A 104 -0.29 9.01 5.99
C PHE A 104 -0.79 9.53 4.64
N LEU A 105 -0.77 10.85 4.43
CA LEU A 105 -1.08 11.43 3.13
C LEU A 105 -0.09 10.95 2.05
N TYR A 106 1.20 10.89 2.33
CA TYR A 106 2.16 10.29 1.40
C TYR A 106 1.82 8.85 1.04
N ALA A 107 1.49 8.02 2.02
CA ALA A 107 1.11 6.64 1.77
C ALA A 107 -0.10 6.53 0.82
N ILE A 108 -1.16 7.31 1.08
CA ILE A 108 -2.36 7.33 0.23
C ILE A 108 -2.03 7.71 -1.23
N TYR A 109 -1.31 8.80 -1.42
CA TYR A 109 -1.02 9.34 -2.75
C TYR A 109 -0.06 8.43 -3.54
N VAL A 110 0.89 7.79 -2.86
CA VAL A 110 1.77 6.79 -3.47
C VAL A 110 0.97 5.57 -3.94
N VAL A 111 0.04 5.06 -3.11
CA VAL A 111 -0.84 3.94 -3.50
C VAL A 111 -1.69 4.31 -4.71
N ALA A 112 -2.29 5.50 -4.72
CA ALA A 112 -3.09 5.97 -5.85
C ALA A 112 -2.27 5.99 -7.15
N THR A 113 -1.00 6.39 -7.08
CA THR A 113 -0.13 6.46 -8.26
C THR A 113 0.32 5.12 -8.77
N PHE A 114 0.58 4.16 -7.87
CA PHE A 114 0.81 2.80 -8.31
C PHE A 114 -0.44 2.20 -8.95
N SER A 115 -1.64 2.48 -8.42
CA SER A 115 -2.90 2.07 -9.05
C SER A 115 -3.05 2.66 -10.45
N ASP A 116 -2.90 3.99 -10.59
CA ASP A 116 -2.99 4.68 -11.88
C ASP A 116 -1.96 4.18 -12.90
N ALA A 117 -0.74 3.88 -12.45
CA ALA A 117 0.30 3.33 -13.31
C ALA A 117 -0.11 1.94 -13.81
N ILE A 118 -0.60 1.06 -12.93
CA ILE A 118 -1.09 -0.28 -13.31
C ILE A 118 -2.25 -0.14 -14.30
N ASP A 119 -3.23 0.74 -14.06
CA ASP A 119 -4.38 0.92 -14.94
C ASP A 119 -4.00 1.46 -16.32
N ARG A 120 -3.01 2.36 -16.40
CA ARG A 120 -2.45 2.79 -17.70
C ARG A 120 -1.80 1.62 -18.43
N PHE A 121 -1.02 0.80 -17.72
CA PHE A 121 -0.36 -0.36 -18.32
C PHE A 121 -1.34 -1.46 -18.74
N ARG A 122 -2.51 -1.58 -18.10
CA ARG A 122 -3.60 -2.47 -18.54
C ARG A 122 -4.09 -2.10 -19.93
N GLY A 123 -4.19 -0.81 -20.24
CA GLY A 123 -4.57 -0.32 -21.56
C GLY A 123 -3.56 -0.68 -22.67
N ASP A 124 -2.29 -0.88 -22.31
CA ASP A 124 -1.20 -1.10 -23.26
C ASP A 124 -0.86 -2.60 -23.45
N THR A 125 -1.39 -3.50 -22.61
CA THR A 125 -1.02 -4.92 -22.60
C THR A 125 -2.20 -5.85 -22.32
N GLU A 126 -2.74 -6.51 -23.35
CA GLU A 126 -3.85 -7.50 -23.19
C GLU A 126 -3.53 -8.62 -22.19
N ASP A 127 -2.26 -9.03 -22.09
CA ASP A 127 -1.82 -10.09 -21.16
C ASP A 127 -1.87 -9.66 -19.69
N LEU A 128 -1.66 -8.37 -19.39
CA LEU A 128 -1.75 -7.87 -18.02
C LEU A 128 -3.18 -7.90 -17.52
N ASP A 129 -4.14 -7.50 -18.37
CA ASP A 129 -5.55 -7.45 -18.00
C ASP A 129 -6.11 -8.85 -17.68
N LYS A 130 -5.80 -9.84 -18.53
CA LYS A 130 -6.16 -11.25 -18.29
C LYS A 130 -5.57 -11.79 -16.98
N THR A 131 -4.32 -11.46 -16.68
CA THR A 131 -3.63 -12.00 -15.49
C THR A 131 -4.11 -11.31 -14.20
N LEU A 132 -4.39 -10.01 -14.23
CA LEU A 132 -4.97 -9.29 -13.09
C LEU A 132 -6.39 -9.77 -12.77
N ASN A 133 -7.22 -10.01 -13.79
CA ASN A 133 -8.56 -10.57 -13.61
C ASN A 133 -8.52 -11.95 -12.93
N ARG A 134 -7.51 -12.79 -13.23
CA ARG A 134 -7.30 -14.07 -12.54
C ARG A 134 -6.91 -13.91 -11.07
N ILE A 135 -6.17 -12.86 -10.69
CA ILE A 135 -5.90 -12.56 -9.27
C ILE A 135 -7.17 -12.12 -8.54
N ALA A 136 -8.04 -11.35 -9.20
CA ALA A 136 -9.30 -10.90 -8.61
C ALA A 136 -10.17 -12.07 -8.13
N GLU A 137 -10.11 -13.23 -8.80
CA GLU A 137 -10.77 -14.47 -8.39
C GLU A 137 -10.29 -15.02 -7.03
N TYR A 138 -9.16 -14.55 -6.50
CA TYR A 138 -8.64 -14.96 -5.19
C TYR A 138 -8.78 -13.87 -4.12
N GLN A 139 -9.28 -12.68 -4.47
CA GLN A 139 -9.42 -11.55 -3.53
C GLN A 139 -10.43 -11.82 -2.40
N HIS A 140 -11.41 -12.70 -2.61
CA HIS A 140 -12.41 -13.07 -1.61
C HIS A 140 -11.94 -14.18 -0.65
N ARG A 141 -10.73 -14.72 -0.85
CA ARG A 141 -10.18 -15.77 0.02
C ARG A 141 -9.34 -15.14 1.10
N ASP A 142 -9.54 -15.57 2.35
CA ASP A 142 -8.60 -15.31 3.42
C ASP A 142 -7.35 -16.16 3.18
N LEU A 143 -6.40 -15.60 2.44
CA LEU A 143 -5.16 -16.29 2.10
C LEU A 143 -4.19 -16.33 3.29
N ALA A 144 -4.36 -15.45 4.28
CA ALA A 144 -3.58 -15.46 5.51
C ALA A 144 -3.91 -16.72 6.33
N SER A 145 -5.19 -17.11 6.38
CA SER A 145 -5.60 -18.33 7.08
C SER A 145 -4.96 -19.60 6.52
N LEU A 146 -4.57 -19.64 5.24
CA LEU A 146 -3.91 -20.81 4.62
C LEU A 146 -2.51 -21.10 5.20
N PHE A 147 -1.94 -20.16 5.96
CA PHE A 147 -0.60 -20.28 6.54
C PHE A 147 -0.60 -20.47 8.06
N ASP A 148 -1.76 -20.30 8.71
CA ASP A 148 -1.94 -20.70 10.10
C ASP A 148 -1.63 -22.20 10.24
N ALA A 149 -0.85 -22.56 11.26
CA ALA A 149 -0.51 -23.93 11.60
C ALA A 149 -1.75 -24.84 11.74
N SER A 150 -2.90 -24.27 12.11
CA SER A 150 -4.19 -24.97 12.16
C SER A 150 -4.73 -25.38 10.77
N TYR A 151 -4.39 -24.63 9.72
CA TYR A 151 -4.88 -24.77 8.35
C TYR A 151 -3.91 -25.49 7.41
N GLN A 152 -2.61 -25.53 7.74
CA GLN A 152 -1.58 -26.32 7.03
C GLN A 152 -1.95 -27.81 6.91
N MET A 153 -2.82 -28.32 7.77
CA MET A 153 -3.33 -29.71 7.73
C MET A 153 -4.58 -29.90 6.86
N ILE A 154 -5.23 -28.83 6.39
CA ILE A 154 -6.56 -28.88 5.76
C ILE A 154 -6.46 -28.71 4.24
N GLU A 155 -5.59 -27.84 3.73
CA GLU A 155 -5.38 -27.66 2.28
C GLU A 155 -3.91 -27.33 1.94
N ALA A 156 -3.43 -27.84 0.80
CA ALA A 156 -2.13 -27.45 0.26
C ALA A 156 -2.20 -26.01 -0.25
N TYR A 157 -1.19 -25.20 0.06
CA TYR A 157 -1.06 -23.83 -0.48
C TYR A 157 -1.29 -23.84 -2.01
N PRO A 158 -2.24 -23.04 -2.54
CA PRO A 158 -2.66 -23.16 -3.93
C PRO A 158 -1.50 -22.78 -4.86
N ARG A 159 -0.79 -23.79 -5.38
CA ARG A 159 0.31 -23.63 -6.34
C ARG A 159 -0.08 -22.72 -7.51
N GLU A 160 -1.33 -22.79 -7.96
CA GLU A 160 -1.88 -21.95 -9.01
C GLU A 160 -1.88 -20.46 -8.63
N PHE A 161 -2.22 -20.11 -7.39
CA PHE A 161 -2.19 -18.73 -6.90
C PHE A 161 -0.78 -18.14 -6.93
N VAL A 162 0.23 -18.93 -6.53
CA VAL A 162 1.64 -18.52 -6.60
C VAL A 162 2.08 -18.26 -8.04
N LEU A 163 1.68 -19.14 -8.96
CA LEU A 163 2.01 -19.02 -10.38
C LEU A 163 1.37 -17.76 -10.97
N ILE A 164 0.11 -17.47 -10.65
CA ILE A 164 -0.58 -16.27 -11.12
C ILE A 164 0.08 -15.01 -10.55
N GLN A 165 0.39 -14.98 -9.25
CA GLN A 165 1.09 -13.83 -8.66
C GLN A 165 2.46 -13.60 -9.30
N ARG A 166 3.20 -14.68 -9.58
CA ARG A 166 4.48 -14.60 -10.30
C ARG A 166 4.29 -14.03 -11.71
N GLU A 167 3.30 -14.51 -12.46
CA GLU A 167 2.98 -13.99 -13.80
C GLU A 167 2.71 -12.47 -13.74
N VAL A 168 1.89 -12.02 -12.78
CA VAL A 168 1.64 -10.58 -12.59
C VAL A 168 2.91 -9.82 -12.24
N ILE A 169 3.72 -10.31 -11.29
CA ILE A 169 4.97 -9.66 -10.92
C ILE A 169 5.92 -9.56 -12.13
N GLU A 170 6.04 -10.62 -12.94
CA GLU A 170 6.92 -10.60 -14.12
C GLU A 170 6.47 -9.55 -15.15
N VAL A 171 5.16 -9.38 -15.36
CA VAL A 171 4.62 -8.36 -16.26
C VAL A 171 4.81 -6.96 -15.66
N VAL A 172 4.39 -6.76 -14.41
CA VAL A 172 4.50 -5.47 -13.71
C VAL A 172 5.97 -5.04 -13.57
N ALA A 173 6.90 -5.96 -13.31
CA ALA A 173 8.32 -5.66 -13.18
C ALA A 173 8.93 -5.13 -14.48
N LYS A 174 8.56 -5.72 -15.63
CA LYS A 174 9.00 -5.22 -16.95
C LYS A 174 8.47 -3.81 -17.22
N LEU A 175 7.23 -3.55 -16.85
CA LEU A 175 6.58 -2.25 -17.00
C LEU A 175 7.21 -1.20 -16.09
N PHE A 176 7.44 -1.53 -14.82
CA PHE A 176 8.15 -0.66 -13.86
C PHE A 176 9.55 -0.32 -14.35
N ALA A 177 10.33 -1.32 -14.76
CA ALA A 177 11.68 -1.09 -15.27
C ALA A 177 11.70 -0.13 -16.47
N SER A 178 10.70 -0.26 -17.36
CA SER A 178 10.58 0.56 -18.56
C SER A 178 10.07 1.99 -18.27
N ASN A 179 9.36 2.19 -17.16
CA ASN A 179 8.71 3.46 -16.81
C ASN A 179 9.23 4.10 -15.51
N GLN A 180 10.32 3.58 -14.93
CA GLN A 180 10.79 3.94 -13.59
C GLN A 180 10.98 5.46 -13.41
N ARG A 181 11.54 6.14 -14.43
CA ARG A 181 11.74 7.59 -14.39
C ARG A 181 10.43 8.37 -14.31
N VAL A 182 9.40 7.91 -15.03
CA VAL A 182 8.07 8.52 -15.05
C VAL A 182 7.40 8.33 -13.69
N ILE A 183 7.44 7.10 -13.17
CA ILE A 183 6.88 6.75 -11.85
C ILE A 183 7.53 7.60 -10.75
N HIS A 184 8.87 7.66 -10.70
CA HIS A 184 9.56 8.50 -9.70
C HIS A 184 9.24 10.00 -9.85
N ALA A 185 9.02 10.48 -11.08
CA ALA A 185 8.62 11.87 -11.29
C ALA A 185 7.20 12.14 -10.79
N GLN A 186 6.28 11.19 -11.00
CA GLN A 186 4.93 11.24 -10.45
C GLN A 186 4.96 11.20 -8.93
N THR A 187 5.70 10.28 -8.31
CA THR A 187 5.91 10.21 -6.84
C THR A 187 6.26 11.59 -6.26
N ARG A 188 7.26 12.26 -6.83
CA ARG A 188 7.70 13.60 -6.39
C ARG A 188 6.63 14.68 -6.55
N GLN A 189 5.84 14.61 -7.60
CA GLN A 189 4.76 15.58 -7.82
C GLN A 189 3.68 15.40 -6.76
N LEU A 190 3.30 14.17 -6.44
CA LEU A 190 2.29 13.90 -5.42
C LEU A 190 2.77 14.22 -4.02
N MET A 191 4.06 14.09 -3.75
CA MET A 191 4.61 14.59 -2.48
C MET A 191 4.32 16.09 -2.30
N LYS A 192 4.39 16.88 -3.37
CA LYS A 192 4.05 18.31 -3.30
C LYS A 192 2.56 18.50 -3.06
N GLU A 193 1.72 17.70 -3.70
CA GLU A 193 0.27 17.74 -3.54
C GLU A 193 -0.16 17.32 -2.13
N ALA A 194 0.37 16.21 -1.61
CA ALA A 194 0.16 15.76 -0.24
C ALA A 194 0.57 16.82 0.79
N ARG A 195 1.68 17.54 0.57
CA ARG A 195 2.07 18.69 1.41
C ARG A 195 1.08 19.85 1.31
N ALA A 196 0.60 20.18 0.12
CA ALA A 196 -0.38 21.25 -0.07
C ALA A 196 -1.70 20.92 0.63
N ILE A 197 -2.16 19.67 0.52
CA ILE A 197 -3.33 19.15 1.19
C ILE A 197 -3.14 19.15 2.71
N TYR A 198 -1.99 18.67 3.19
CA TYR A 198 -1.65 18.74 4.61
C TYR A 198 -1.74 20.17 5.15
N GLN A 199 -1.20 21.15 4.43
CA GLN A 199 -1.27 22.56 4.82
C GLN A 199 -2.70 23.10 4.80
N ALA A 200 -3.51 22.70 3.82
CA ALA A 200 -4.90 23.13 3.71
C ALA A 200 -5.78 22.56 4.82
N ILE A 201 -5.56 21.29 5.20
CA ILE A 201 -6.39 20.57 6.17
C ILE A 201 -5.94 20.82 7.60
N TYR A 202 -4.66 20.59 7.90
CA TYR A 202 -4.20 20.46 9.29
C TYR A 202 -3.55 21.73 9.85
N ARG A 203 -2.99 22.61 9.00
CA ARG A 203 -2.46 23.91 9.48
C ARG A 203 -3.52 24.98 9.61
N SER A 204 -4.60 24.91 8.85
CA SER A 204 -5.74 25.81 9.01
C SER A 204 -6.42 25.60 10.37
N GLU A 205 -6.44 24.37 10.89
CA GLU A 205 -6.93 24.02 12.24
C GLU A 205 -6.08 24.64 13.36
N GLU A 206 -4.74 24.60 13.26
CA GLU A 206 -3.83 25.20 14.25
C GLU A 206 -3.91 26.73 14.31
N THR A 207 -4.46 27.38 13.28
CA THR A 207 -4.58 28.85 13.24
C THR A 207 -5.90 29.35 13.85
N ILE A 208 -6.86 28.45 14.09
CA ILE A 208 -8.20 28.76 14.60
C ILE A 208 -8.34 28.40 16.10
N SER A 209 -7.43 27.59 16.64
CA SER A 209 -7.31 27.24 18.07
C SER A 209 -6.42 28.22 18.85
#